data_AF-A0A496P780-F1
#
_entry.id   AF-A0A496P780-F1
#
_cell.length_a   1.000
_cell.length_b   1.000
_cell.length_c   1.000
_cell.angle_alpha   90.00
_cell.angle_beta   90.00
_cell.angle_gamma   90.00
#
_symmetry.space_group_name_H-M   'P 1'
#
loop_
_entity.id
_entity.type
_entity.pdbx_description
1 polymer ?
#
loop_
_entity_poly.entity_id
_entity_poly.type
_entity_poly.pdbx_seq_one_letter_code
_entity_poly.pdbx_strand_id
1 'polypeptide(L)'
;MVTDGFDAAQVRRDNLVAYLLPRLGRAKVFVVAEAVGYQGGRFSGIAITCERMLLDKHKTIRAKDITPIRLERTSSPTSSLLKGTQQKDGFNEPTDTVVWSAIVEKGIDPYDTLLWNIFPFHPHKDGNPLTNRTPTDKEQQLGWEYTKRLLDLHIELGGVEPLVLAVGQKSADTMGEFGLSAIGLRHPANGGANLYRQGFAEAIDTYLK
;
A
#
# COMPACT_ATOMS: atom_id res chain seq x y z
N MET A 1 -0.04 -13.02 -17.74
CA MET A 1 0.64 -12.44 -16.55
C MET A 1 0.19 -13.10 -15.27
N VAL A 2 -1.10 -13.43 -15.15
CA VAL A 2 -1.63 -14.40 -14.18
C VAL A 2 -1.75 -15.76 -14.90
N THR A 3 -1.70 -16.87 -14.18
CA THR A 3 -1.90 -18.22 -14.74
C THR A 3 -3.37 -18.43 -15.09
N ASP A 4 -3.69 -19.06 -16.22
CA ASP A 4 -5.07 -19.35 -16.60
C ASP A 4 -5.74 -20.28 -15.59
N GLY A 5 -7.01 -20.00 -15.25
CA GLY A 5 -7.76 -20.74 -14.23
C GLY A 5 -7.38 -20.45 -12.78
N PHE A 6 -6.37 -19.61 -12.52
CA PHE A 6 -6.00 -19.17 -11.18
C PHE A 6 -6.85 -17.97 -10.74
N ASP A 7 -7.59 -18.12 -9.64
CA ASP A 7 -8.43 -17.05 -9.09
C ASP A 7 -7.59 -16.01 -8.32
N ALA A 8 -6.90 -15.18 -9.09
CA ALA A 8 -6.10 -14.10 -8.54
C ALA A 8 -6.93 -13.04 -7.80
N ALA A 9 -8.24 -12.93 -8.07
CA ALA A 9 -9.09 -11.98 -7.36
C ALA A 9 -9.36 -12.47 -5.93
N GLN A 10 -9.70 -13.76 -5.76
CA GLN A 10 -9.83 -14.38 -4.45
C GLN A 10 -8.53 -14.28 -3.65
N VAL A 11 -7.39 -14.63 -4.25
CA VAL A 11 -6.09 -14.58 -3.54
C VAL A 11 -5.73 -13.18 -3.08
N ARG A 12 -5.94 -12.14 -3.91
CA ARG A 12 -5.71 -10.75 -3.49
C ARG A 12 -6.63 -10.32 -2.35
N ARG A 13 -7.88 -10.76 -2.35
CA ARG A 13 -8.82 -10.52 -1.24
C ARG A 13 -8.35 -11.20 0.04
N ASP A 14 -7.88 -12.44 -0.05
CA ASP A 14 -7.39 -13.18 1.13
C ASP A 14 -6.12 -12.54 1.69
N ASN A 15 -5.20 -12.10 0.82
CA ASN A 15 -4.04 -11.31 1.22
C ASN A 15 -4.43 -10.00 1.92
N LEU A 16 -5.42 -9.28 1.38
CA LEU A 16 -5.91 -8.04 1.97
C LEU A 16 -6.50 -8.29 3.37
N VAL A 17 -7.32 -9.32 3.53
CA VAL A 17 -7.90 -9.69 4.84
C VAL A 17 -6.79 -10.01 5.84
N ALA A 18 -5.84 -10.87 5.44
CA ALA A 18 -4.71 -11.25 6.28
C ALA A 18 -3.81 -10.06 6.69
N TYR A 19 -3.75 -9.02 5.85
CA TYR A 19 -3.03 -7.78 6.12
C TYR A 19 -3.80 -6.84 7.07
N LEU A 20 -5.11 -6.68 6.87
CA LEU A 20 -5.94 -5.74 7.61
C LEU A 20 -6.27 -6.23 9.03
N LEU A 21 -6.55 -7.53 9.21
CA LEU A 21 -6.97 -8.09 10.50
C LEU A 21 -6.07 -7.75 11.68
N PRO A 22 -4.72 -7.84 11.60
CA PRO A 22 -3.87 -7.52 12.75
C PRO A 22 -3.68 -6.00 12.98
N ARG A 23 -4.26 -5.13 12.13
CA ARG A 23 -4.09 -3.66 12.16
C ARG A 23 -5.36 -2.90 12.51
N LEU A 24 -6.51 -3.34 12.00
CA LEU A 24 -7.79 -2.68 12.30
C LEU A 24 -8.10 -2.75 13.81
N GLY A 25 -8.57 -1.65 14.39
CA GLY A 25 -8.74 -1.52 15.84
C GLY A 25 -7.45 -1.24 16.64
N ARG A 26 -6.27 -1.28 16.00
CA ARG A 26 -4.96 -1.12 16.67
C ARG A 26 -4.11 0.00 16.09
N ALA A 27 -4.01 0.08 14.77
CA ALA A 27 -3.07 0.96 14.07
C ALA A 27 -3.29 2.43 14.43
N LYS A 28 -2.22 3.13 14.79
CA LYS A 28 -2.24 4.55 15.15
C LYS A 28 -1.86 5.45 13.98
N VAL A 29 -1.28 4.87 12.93
CA VAL A 29 -0.79 5.61 11.75
C VAL A 29 -1.41 5.02 10.51
N PHE A 30 -2.00 5.86 9.69
CA PHE A 30 -2.52 5.49 8.38
C PHE A 30 -1.67 6.20 7.33
N VAL A 31 -0.91 5.44 6.54
CA VAL A 31 -0.18 5.98 5.39
C VAL A 31 -1.01 5.74 4.14
N VAL A 32 -1.44 6.82 3.51
CA VAL A 32 -2.44 6.79 2.43
C VAL A 32 -1.84 7.34 1.15
N ALA A 33 -1.91 6.57 0.07
CA ALA A 33 -1.52 6.98 -1.28
C ALA A 33 -2.74 7.08 -2.20
N GLU A 34 -2.57 7.73 -3.36
CA GLU A 34 -3.69 7.97 -4.30
C GLU A 34 -4.28 6.67 -4.86
N ALA A 35 -3.45 5.80 -5.45
CA ALA A 35 -3.92 4.60 -6.15
C ALA A 35 -2.89 3.48 -6.17
N VAL A 36 -3.37 2.26 -6.40
CA VAL A 36 -2.53 1.07 -6.49
C VAL A 36 -1.63 1.13 -7.73
N GLY A 37 -0.34 0.83 -7.56
CA GLY A 37 0.63 0.70 -8.65
C GLY A 37 0.69 -0.70 -9.27
N TYR A 38 1.14 -0.80 -10.53
CA TYR A 38 1.18 -2.08 -11.25
C TYR A 38 2.21 -3.08 -10.68
N GLN A 39 3.25 -2.62 -9.97
CA GLN A 39 4.33 -3.46 -9.44
C GLN A 39 4.10 -3.90 -7.99
N GLY A 40 3.11 -3.35 -7.31
CA GLY A 40 2.80 -3.61 -5.91
C GLY A 40 1.42 -4.23 -5.77
N GLY A 41 0.49 -3.44 -5.24
CA GLY A 41 -0.87 -3.84 -4.90
C GLY A 41 -1.66 -4.52 -6.02
N ARG A 42 -1.36 -4.23 -7.30
CA ARG A 42 -2.01 -4.89 -8.44
C ARG A 42 -1.88 -6.41 -8.35
N PHE A 43 -0.74 -6.90 -7.90
CA PHE A 43 -0.45 -8.33 -7.81
C PHE A 43 -0.45 -8.85 -6.37
N SER A 44 -0.07 -8.04 -5.38
CA SER A 44 -0.08 -8.46 -3.97
C SER A 44 -1.50 -8.42 -3.35
N GLY A 45 -2.38 -7.54 -3.84
CA GLY A 45 -3.67 -7.25 -3.21
C GLY A 45 -3.59 -6.32 -2.01
N ILE A 46 -2.40 -5.83 -1.64
CA ILE A 46 -2.17 -5.00 -0.46
C ILE A 46 -1.62 -3.64 -0.90
N ALA A 47 -2.19 -2.56 -0.35
CA ALA A 47 -1.76 -1.20 -0.65
C ALA A 47 -0.29 -0.99 -0.28
N ILE A 48 0.46 -0.38 -1.20
CA ILE A 48 1.88 -0.03 -1.00
C ILE A 48 2.73 -1.26 -0.58
N THR A 49 2.39 -2.45 -1.07
CA THR A 49 3.13 -3.69 -0.79
C THR A 49 3.32 -4.50 -2.06
N CYS A 50 4.55 -4.98 -2.30
CA CYS A 50 4.89 -5.76 -3.49
C CYS A 50 5.09 -7.24 -3.18
N GLU A 51 4.96 -8.10 -4.20
CA GLU A 51 5.04 -9.56 -4.03
C GLU A 51 6.36 -10.03 -3.42
N ARG A 52 7.48 -9.33 -3.69
CA ARG A 52 8.75 -9.67 -3.04
C ARG A 52 8.70 -9.60 -1.52
N MET A 53 7.88 -8.71 -0.95
CA MET A 53 7.68 -8.62 0.49
C MET A 53 6.87 -9.82 0.99
N LEU A 54 5.81 -10.21 0.25
CA LEU A 54 4.99 -11.38 0.59
C LEU A 54 5.80 -12.68 0.57
N LEU A 55 6.70 -12.81 -0.42
CA LEU A 55 7.48 -14.02 -0.69
C LEU A 55 8.80 -14.09 0.09
N ASP A 56 9.06 -13.11 0.95
CA ASP A 56 10.31 -13.01 1.71
C ASP A 56 11.56 -12.96 0.80
N LYS A 57 11.42 -12.29 -0.35
CA LYS A 57 12.47 -12.02 -1.36
C LYS A 57 12.93 -10.57 -1.38
N HIS A 58 12.30 -9.71 -0.60
CA HIS A 58 12.70 -8.31 -0.46
C HIS A 58 13.92 -8.19 0.47
N LYS A 59 14.80 -7.22 0.21
CA LYS A 59 16.10 -7.10 0.91
C LYS A 59 15.99 -6.64 2.36
N THR A 60 15.02 -5.76 2.64
CA THR A 60 14.84 -5.11 3.94
C THR A 60 13.62 -5.67 4.66
N ILE A 61 12.46 -5.51 4.04
CA ILE A 61 11.15 -5.92 4.57
C ILE A 61 10.97 -7.43 4.49
N ARG A 62 10.54 -8.03 5.60
CA ARG A 62 10.26 -9.46 5.74
C ARG A 62 8.77 -9.71 5.65
N ALA A 63 8.38 -10.92 5.23
CA ALA A 63 6.96 -11.28 5.13
C ALA A 63 6.22 -11.12 6.47
N LYS A 64 6.90 -11.40 7.59
CA LYS A 64 6.38 -11.25 8.95
C LYS A 64 6.09 -9.80 9.37
N ASP A 65 6.65 -8.81 8.67
CA ASP A 65 6.35 -7.39 8.92
C ASP A 65 4.98 -7.04 8.30
N ILE A 66 4.57 -7.78 7.25
CA ILE A 66 3.28 -7.64 6.58
C ILE A 66 2.19 -8.37 7.37
N THR A 67 2.38 -9.64 7.68
CA THR A 67 1.39 -10.48 8.38
C THR A 67 2.06 -11.73 8.98
N PRO A 68 1.52 -12.34 10.06
CA PRO A 68 2.09 -13.56 10.62
C PRO A 68 1.83 -14.82 9.77
N ILE A 69 0.92 -14.76 8.80
CA ILE A 69 0.57 -15.90 7.94
C ILE A 69 1.22 -15.80 6.57
N ARG A 70 1.42 -16.94 5.92
CA ARG A 70 1.98 -16.98 4.58
C ARG A 70 0.96 -16.45 3.58
N LEU A 71 1.38 -15.49 2.75
CA LEU A 71 0.60 -14.94 1.65
C LEU A 71 1.05 -15.49 0.30
N GLU A 72 0.22 -15.30 -0.71
CA GLU A 72 0.48 -15.80 -2.06
C GLU A 72 0.63 -14.67 -3.08
N ARG A 73 1.57 -14.86 -4.00
CA ARG A 73 1.72 -13.99 -5.18
C ARG A 73 0.61 -14.30 -6.18
N THR A 74 0.22 -13.34 -7.01
CA THR A 74 -0.74 -13.58 -8.09
C THR A 74 -0.16 -13.44 -9.49
N SER A 75 1.01 -12.83 -9.63
CA SER A 75 1.75 -12.90 -10.88
C SER A 75 2.29 -14.31 -11.12
N SER A 76 2.15 -14.79 -12.34
CA SER A 76 2.50 -16.15 -12.74
C SER A 76 4.02 -16.33 -12.82
N PRO A 77 4.61 -17.27 -12.06
CA PRO A 77 6.06 -17.50 -12.06
C PRO A 77 6.57 -18.08 -13.38
N THR A 78 5.70 -18.59 -14.25
CA THR A 78 6.05 -19.21 -15.54
C THR A 78 5.66 -18.36 -16.75
N SER A 79 5.02 -17.20 -16.54
CA SER A 79 4.58 -16.32 -17.62
C SER A 79 5.77 -15.75 -18.40
N SER A 80 5.83 -16.01 -19.71
CA SER A 80 6.83 -15.45 -20.63
C SER A 80 6.80 -13.92 -20.74
N LEU A 81 5.70 -13.29 -20.33
CA LEU A 81 5.57 -11.83 -20.27
C LEU A 81 6.33 -11.17 -19.11
N LEU A 82 6.89 -11.97 -18.19
CA LEU A 82 7.63 -11.47 -17.04
C LEU A 82 9.13 -11.65 -17.22
N LYS A 83 9.92 -10.70 -16.72
CA LYS A 83 11.39 -10.82 -16.65
C LYS A 83 11.77 -11.98 -15.74
N GLY A 84 12.93 -12.62 -15.95
CA GLY A 84 13.36 -13.76 -15.13
C GLY A 84 13.40 -13.48 -13.61
N THR A 85 13.76 -12.25 -13.21
CA THR A 85 13.71 -11.84 -11.80
C THR A 85 12.28 -11.67 -11.26
N GLN A 86 11.32 -11.29 -12.10
CA GLN A 86 9.90 -11.22 -11.74
C GLN A 86 9.30 -12.62 -11.66
N GLN A 87 9.65 -13.52 -12.58
CA GLN A 87 9.27 -14.93 -12.52
C GLN A 87 9.74 -15.57 -11.22
N LYS A 88 11.04 -15.42 -10.90
CA LYS A 88 11.66 -16.01 -9.71
C LYS A 88 11.18 -15.40 -8.40
N ASP A 89 11.20 -14.07 -8.28
CA ASP A 89 11.10 -13.38 -7.00
C ASP A 89 9.80 -12.56 -6.84
N GLY A 90 9.01 -12.40 -7.89
CA GLY A 90 7.84 -11.50 -7.90
C GLY A 90 8.18 -10.05 -8.23
N PHE A 91 7.14 -9.24 -8.36
CA PHE A 91 7.30 -7.81 -8.61
C PHE A 91 7.90 -7.06 -7.41
N ASN A 92 8.61 -5.97 -7.72
CA ASN A 92 9.18 -5.02 -6.77
C ASN A 92 8.73 -3.61 -7.14
N GLU A 93 8.13 -2.89 -6.20
CA GLU A 93 7.73 -1.50 -6.38
C GLU A 93 8.62 -0.57 -5.53
N PRO A 94 9.34 0.40 -6.13
CA PRO A 94 10.25 1.27 -5.38
C PRO A 94 9.58 2.12 -4.28
N THR A 95 8.35 2.59 -4.51
CA THR A 95 7.59 3.36 -3.50
C THR A 95 7.34 2.50 -2.27
N ASP A 96 6.87 1.26 -2.47
CA ASP A 96 6.64 0.30 -1.39
C ASP A 96 7.90 0.12 -0.54
N THR A 97 9.05 -0.09 -1.18
CA THR A 97 10.33 -0.24 -0.48
C THR A 97 10.58 0.96 0.45
N VAL A 98 10.40 2.19 -0.02
CA VAL A 98 10.69 3.39 0.77
C VAL A 98 9.70 3.57 1.92
N VAL A 99 8.40 3.36 1.65
CA VAL A 99 7.35 3.54 2.67
C VAL A 99 7.52 2.52 3.79
N TRP A 100 7.68 1.24 3.46
CA TRP A 100 7.92 0.20 4.46
C TRP A 100 9.25 0.38 5.19
N SER A 101 10.32 0.76 4.48
CA SER A 101 11.61 1.07 5.11
C SER A 101 11.45 2.18 6.16
N ALA A 102 10.74 3.25 5.85
CA ALA A 102 10.56 4.36 6.78
C ALA A 102 9.90 3.92 8.09
N ILE A 103 8.92 3.01 8.02
CA ILE A 103 8.24 2.45 9.20
C ILE A 103 9.21 1.62 10.04
N VAL A 104 9.87 0.64 9.42
CA VAL A 104 10.78 -0.29 10.11
C VAL A 104 12.02 0.42 10.65
N GLU A 105 12.63 1.31 9.86
CA GLU A 105 13.83 2.09 10.23
C GLU A 105 13.53 3.09 11.35
N LYS A 106 12.29 3.60 11.43
CA LYS A 106 11.85 4.44 12.56
C LYS A 106 11.62 3.64 13.85
N GLY A 107 11.60 2.30 13.78
CA GLY A 107 11.36 1.42 14.92
C GLY A 107 9.89 1.32 15.32
N ILE A 108 8.97 1.71 14.43
CA ILE A 108 7.54 1.53 14.64
C ILE A 108 7.20 0.07 14.42
N ASP A 109 6.39 -0.52 15.30
CA ASP A 109 5.81 -1.83 15.03
C ASP A 109 4.98 -1.74 13.73
N PRO A 110 5.31 -2.51 12.67
CA PRO A 110 4.57 -2.44 11.42
C PRO A 110 3.08 -2.80 11.52
N TYR A 111 2.64 -3.38 12.62
CA TYR A 111 1.22 -3.62 12.93
C TYR A 111 0.51 -2.39 13.55
N ASP A 112 1.26 -1.39 14.01
CA ASP A 112 0.72 -0.09 14.45
C ASP A 112 0.55 0.90 13.27
N THR A 113 0.94 0.50 12.06
CA THR A 113 0.77 1.28 10.83
C THR A 113 -0.07 0.52 9.80
N LEU A 114 -1.09 1.19 9.26
CA LEU A 114 -1.92 0.71 8.17
C LEU A 114 -1.59 1.49 6.89
N LEU A 115 -1.35 0.77 5.80
CA LEU A 115 -1.11 1.30 4.46
C LEU A 115 -2.39 1.18 3.65
N TRP A 116 -2.76 2.25 2.95
CA TRP A 116 -3.98 2.29 2.16
C TRP A 116 -3.81 3.07 0.85
N ASN A 117 -4.65 2.76 -0.13
CA ASN A 117 -4.80 3.53 -1.35
C ASN A 117 -6.23 4.07 -1.43
N ILE A 118 -6.42 5.38 -1.57
CA ILE A 118 -7.76 6.00 -1.66
C ILE A 118 -8.55 5.30 -2.73
N PHE A 119 -8.00 5.17 -3.94
CA PHE A 119 -8.53 4.28 -4.96
C PHE A 119 -7.86 2.89 -4.85
N PRO A 120 -8.55 1.87 -4.29
CA PRO A 120 -7.94 0.58 -3.97
C PRO A 120 -7.81 -0.35 -5.18
N PHE A 121 -7.85 0.21 -6.39
CA PHE A 121 -7.68 -0.50 -7.65
C PHE A 121 -6.52 0.09 -8.45
N HIS A 122 -6.08 -0.65 -9.47
CA HIS A 122 -4.97 -0.25 -10.33
C HIS A 122 -5.47 0.40 -11.63
N PRO A 123 -5.50 1.75 -11.69
CA PRO A 123 -5.82 2.46 -12.91
C PRO A 123 -4.65 2.38 -13.89
N HIS A 124 -4.95 2.03 -15.14
CA HIS A 124 -3.95 1.92 -16.20
C HIS A 124 -4.43 2.55 -17.50
N LYS A 125 -3.49 2.83 -18.41
CA LYS A 125 -3.81 3.27 -19.76
C LYS A 125 -4.43 2.11 -20.54
N ASP A 126 -5.44 2.42 -21.36
CA ASP A 126 -6.13 1.41 -22.17
C ASP A 126 -5.15 0.61 -23.04
N GLY A 127 -5.38 -0.70 -23.11
CA GLY A 127 -4.50 -1.65 -23.79
C GLY A 127 -3.13 -1.86 -23.13
N ASN A 128 -2.79 -1.14 -22.06
CA ASN A 128 -1.47 -1.13 -21.44
C ASN A 128 -1.54 -1.45 -19.93
N PRO A 129 -1.81 -2.71 -19.53
CA PRO A 129 -2.06 -3.08 -18.14
C PRO A 129 -0.85 -2.93 -17.20
N LEU A 130 0.36 -2.76 -17.73
CA LEU A 130 1.59 -2.53 -16.94
C LEU A 130 2.01 -1.05 -16.95
N THR A 131 1.03 -0.16 -16.94
CA THR A 131 1.24 1.28 -16.82
C THR A 131 0.37 1.82 -15.70
N ASN A 132 0.88 2.80 -14.98
CA ASN A 132 0.07 3.57 -14.04
C ASN A 132 -0.57 4.75 -14.78
N ARG A 133 -1.79 5.10 -14.40
CA ARG A 133 -2.37 6.43 -14.67
C ARG A 133 -2.95 7.00 -13.39
N THR A 134 -3.19 8.30 -13.39
CA THR A 134 -3.98 8.97 -12.35
C THR A 134 -5.43 8.45 -12.35
N PRO A 135 -6.04 8.17 -11.20
CA PRO A 135 -7.49 7.96 -11.10
C PRO A 135 -8.28 9.17 -11.59
N THR A 136 -9.40 8.92 -12.24
CA THR A 136 -10.39 9.95 -12.55
C THR A 136 -11.13 10.39 -11.29
N ASP A 137 -11.79 11.55 -11.32
CA ASP A 137 -12.57 12.05 -10.17
C ASP A 137 -13.66 11.05 -9.73
N LYS A 138 -14.31 10.38 -10.68
CA LYS A 138 -15.29 9.31 -10.39
C LYS A 138 -14.67 8.13 -9.65
N GLU A 139 -13.45 7.74 -10.04
CA GLU A 139 -12.69 6.69 -9.37
C GLU A 139 -12.22 7.13 -7.98
N GLN A 140 -11.82 8.39 -7.81
CA GLN A 140 -11.47 8.95 -6.51
C GLN A 140 -12.68 8.95 -5.57
N GLN A 141 -13.85 9.39 -6.05
CA GLN A 141 -15.11 9.36 -5.28
C GLN A 141 -15.47 7.93 -4.86
N LEU A 142 -15.37 6.96 -5.79
CA LEU A 142 -15.60 5.55 -5.47
C LEU A 142 -14.59 5.04 -4.43
N GLY A 143 -13.31 5.40 -4.60
CA GLY A 143 -12.24 5.09 -3.66
C GLY A 143 -12.49 5.63 -2.25
N TRP A 144 -13.00 6.86 -2.18
CA TRP A 144 -13.35 7.50 -0.92
C TRP A 144 -14.37 6.70 -0.12
N GLU A 145 -15.40 6.12 -0.75
CA GLU A 145 -16.38 5.28 -0.06
C GLU A 145 -15.73 4.07 0.65
N TYR A 146 -14.71 3.46 0.02
CA TYR A 146 -13.94 2.38 0.66
C TYR A 146 -13.06 2.89 1.80
N THR A 147 -12.44 4.06 1.63
CA THR A 147 -11.60 4.68 2.65
C THR A 147 -12.41 5.06 3.89
N LYS A 148 -13.59 5.65 3.69
CA LYS A 148 -14.55 5.95 4.76
C LYS A 148 -14.94 4.67 5.49
N ARG A 149 -15.31 3.61 4.76
CA ARG A 149 -15.68 2.33 5.38
C ARG A 149 -14.55 1.70 6.18
N LEU A 150 -13.30 1.85 5.72
CA LEU A 150 -12.12 1.38 6.44
C LEU A 150 -11.92 2.15 7.76
N LEU A 151 -12.07 3.48 7.73
CA LEU A 151 -11.97 4.32 8.92
C LEU A 151 -13.09 3.99 9.92
N ASP A 152 -14.33 3.88 9.46
CA ASP A 152 -15.47 3.48 10.30
C ASP A 152 -15.20 2.12 10.96
N LEU A 153 -14.76 1.13 10.18
CA LEU A 153 -14.44 -0.21 10.69
C LEU A 153 -13.28 -0.19 11.69
N HIS A 154 -12.27 0.68 11.48
CA HIS A 154 -11.17 0.84 12.41
C HIS A 154 -11.66 1.32 13.78
N ILE A 155 -12.55 2.32 13.80
CA ILE A 155 -13.15 2.85 15.03
C ILE A 155 -14.10 1.84 15.67
N GLU A 156 -14.96 1.18 14.89
CA GLU A 156 -15.87 0.13 15.37
C GLU A 156 -15.13 -1.00 16.11
N LEU A 157 -13.90 -1.32 15.67
CA LEU A 157 -13.04 -2.35 16.27
C LEU A 157 -12.19 -1.84 17.45
N GLY A 158 -12.45 -0.63 17.95
CA GLY A 158 -11.79 -0.05 19.14
C GLY A 158 -10.54 0.77 18.82
N GLY A 159 -10.31 1.10 17.55
CA GLY A 159 -9.24 1.97 17.11
C GLY A 159 -9.46 3.42 17.53
N VAL A 160 -8.38 4.19 17.55
CA VAL A 160 -8.42 5.65 17.76
C VAL A 160 -8.43 6.37 16.43
N GLU A 161 -8.68 7.68 16.43
CA GLU A 161 -8.45 8.49 15.24
C GLU A 161 -6.96 8.42 14.85
N PRO A 162 -6.62 7.90 13.65
CA PRO A 162 -5.23 7.68 13.30
C PRO A 162 -4.55 8.97 12.82
N LEU A 163 -3.24 9.06 13.03
CA LEU A 163 -2.41 10.03 12.30
C LEU A 163 -2.38 9.64 10.82
N VAL A 164 -2.97 10.47 9.96
CA VAL A 164 -2.99 10.23 8.51
C VAL A 164 -1.83 10.93 7.83
N LEU A 165 -0.99 10.14 7.15
CA LEU A 165 0.18 10.60 6.39
C LEU A 165 -0.03 10.32 4.90
N ALA A 166 -0.08 11.37 4.08
CA ALA A 166 -0.30 11.25 2.65
C ALA A 166 1.01 11.01 1.90
N VAL A 167 1.06 10.00 1.04
CA VAL A 167 2.18 9.78 0.14
C VAL A 167 2.06 10.73 -1.06
N GLY A 168 2.71 11.90 -0.95
CA GLY A 168 2.67 12.96 -1.94
C GLY A 168 1.60 14.02 -1.65
N GLN A 169 1.87 15.27 -2.06
CA GLN A 169 0.96 16.41 -1.87
C GLN A 169 -0.42 16.15 -2.49
N LYS A 170 -0.45 15.59 -3.70
CA LYS A 170 -1.69 15.29 -4.40
C LYS A 170 -2.62 14.35 -3.61
N SER A 171 -2.05 13.34 -2.94
CA SER A 171 -2.82 12.45 -2.07
C SER A 171 -3.41 13.21 -0.88
N ALA A 172 -2.68 14.20 -0.33
CA ALA A 172 -3.18 15.05 0.74
C ALA A 172 -4.31 15.96 0.25
N ASP A 173 -4.16 16.56 -0.93
CA ASP A 173 -5.16 17.43 -1.54
C ASP A 173 -6.47 16.66 -1.78
N THR A 174 -6.39 15.46 -2.38
CA THR A 174 -7.55 14.56 -2.55
C THR A 174 -8.24 14.24 -1.22
N MET A 175 -7.48 13.93 -0.17
CA MET A 175 -8.07 13.69 1.16
C MET A 175 -8.74 14.94 1.72
N GLY A 176 -8.15 16.12 1.51
CA GLY A 176 -8.71 17.40 1.91
C GLY A 176 -10.04 17.71 1.23
N GLU A 177 -10.20 17.38 -0.06
CA GLU A 177 -11.48 17.50 -0.79
C GLU A 177 -12.59 16.65 -0.15
N PHE A 178 -12.23 15.52 0.45
CA PHE A 178 -13.14 14.64 1.18
C PHE A 178 -13.28 14.97 2.68
N GLY A 179 -12.65 16.05 3.14
CA GLY A 179 -12.70 16.48 4.55
C GLY A 179 -11.83 15.66 5.49
N LEU A 180 -10.91 14.84 4.97
CA LEU A 180 -9.94 14.10 5.77
C LEU A 180 -8.64 14.89 5.90
N SER A 181 -8.31 15.29 7.13
CA SER A 181 -7.03 15.95 7.43
C SER A 181 -5.88 14.95 7.30
N ALA A 182 -4.88 15.27 6.49
CA ALA A 182 -3.69 14.45 6.31
C ALA A 182 -2.43 15.31 6.19
N ILE A 183 -1.32 14.83 6.75
CA ILE A 183 -0.02 15.45 6.58
C ILE A 183 0.59 14.99 5.25
N GLY A 184 0.75 15.91 4.30
CA GLY A 184 1.39 15.65 3.02
C GLY A 184 2.89 15.38 3.17
N LEU A 185 3.34 14.18 2.83
CA LEU A 185 4.76 13.83 2.73
C LEU A 185 5.26 13.95 1.29
N ARG A 186 6.56 14.21 1.11
CA ARG A 186 7.18 14.19 -0.23
C ARG A 186 7.10 12.78 -0.82
N HIS A 187 6.45 12.59 -1.97
CA HIS A 187 6.36 11.28 -2.61
C HIS A 187 7.76 10.66 -2.85
N PRO A 188 7.99 9.37 -2.56
CA PRO A 188 9.29 8.69 -2.76
C PRO A 188 9.85 8.67 -4.19
N ALA A 189 9.02 8.96 -5.19
CA ALA A 189 9.39 8.82 -6.59
C ALA A 189 10.28 9.99 -7.04
N ASN A 190 10.95 9.85 -8.18
CA ASN A 190 11.75 10.92 -8.80
C ASN A 190 12.76 11.56 -7.82
N GLY A 191 13.49 10.73 -7.06
CA GLY A 191 14.50 11.17 -6.09
C GLY A 191 13.95 11.61 -4.72
N GLY A 192 12.64 11.50 -4.47
CA GLY A 192 12.02 11.94 -3.22
C GLY A 192 12.22 11.03 -2.01
N ALA A 193 12.92 9.90 -2.15
CA ALA A 193 12.99 8.86 -1.11
C ALA A 193 13.58 9.35 0.23
N ASN A 194 14.63 10.17 0.23
CA ASN A 194 15.23 10.67 1.47
C ASN A 194 14.33 11.68 2.18
N LEU A 195 13.71 12.58 1.39
CA LEU A 195 12.76 13.57 1.91
C LEU A 195 11.50 12.90 2.47
N TYR A 196 11.02 11.81 1.85
CA TYR A 196 9.93 11.02 2.40
C TYR A 196 10.28 10.48 3.79
N ARG A 197 11.46 9.85 3.94
CA ARG A 197 11.90 9.29 5.23
C ARG A 197 12.03 10.36 6.31
N GLN A 198 12.60 11.52 5.97
CA GLN A 198 12.72 12.66 6.89
C GLN A 198 11.35 13.15 7.34
N GLY A 199 10.46 13.46 6.39
CA GLY A 199 9.10 13.94 6.71
C GLY A 199 8.27 12.90 7.48
N PHE A 200 8.42 11.61 7.16
CA PHE A 200 7.80 10.54 7.93
C PHE A 200 8.30 10.54 9.38
N ALA A 201 9.62 10.53 9.59
CA ALA A 201 10.20 10.53 10.94
C ALA A 201 9.77 11.76 11.75
N GLU A 202 9.81 12.95 11.14
CA GLU A 202 9.39 14.21 11.77
C GLU A 202 7.91 14.18 12.18
N ALA A 203 7.02 13.67 11.32
CA ALA A 203 5.61 13.55 11.63
C ALA A 203 5.37 12.61 12.81
N ILE A 204 6.04 11.46 12.84
CA ILE A 204 5.93 10.49 13.94
C ILE A 204 6.42 11.12 15.25
N ASP A 205 7.60 11.76 15.26
CA ASP A 205 8.17 12.39 16.45
C ASP A 205 7.33 13.55 17.01
N THR A 206 6.58 14.21 16.13
CA THR A 206 5.72 15.34 16.51
C THR A 206 4.39 14.88 17.09
N TYR A 207 3.76 13.87 16.49
CA TYR A 207 2.34 13.57 16.72
C TYR A 207 2.04 12.26 17.44
N LEU A 208 3.01 11.35 17.64
CA LEU A 208 2.80 10.02 18.25
C LEU A 208 3.65 9.73 19.49
N LYS A 209 3.92 10.77 20.30
CA LYS A 209 4.64 10.60 21.58
C LYS A 209 3.92 9.68 22.55
#